data_AF-A0ABD0RTC7-F1
#
_entry.id   AF-A0ABD0RTC7-F1
#
_cell.length_a   1.000
_cell.length_b   1.000
_cell.length_c   1.000
_cell.angle_alpha   90.00
_cell.angle_beta   90.00
_cell.angle_gamma   90.00
#
_symmetry.space_group_name_H-M   'P 1'
#
loop_
_entity.id
_entity.type
_entity.pdbx_description
1 polymer ?
#
loop_
_entity_poly.entity_id
_entity_poly.type
_entity_poly.pdbx_seq_one_letter_code
_entity_poly.pdbx_strand_id
1 'polypeptide(L)' 'VVLCVLATDEEDENDVALQIHFTLIQAFCCDIDINIVRVSGMRRLAQVLGEPLSTDNNANEPRDLHCILVT' A
#
# COMPACT_ATOMS: atom_id res chain seq x y z
N VAL A 1 -3.73 -15.26 -5.85
CA VAL A 1 -3.98 -13.88 -5.38
C VAL A 1 -5.36 -13.80 -4.82
N VAL A 2 -5.45 -13.68 -3.51
CA VAL A 2 -6.71 -13.72 -2.77
C VAL A 2 -7.15 -12.34 -2.28
N LEU A 3 -6.21 -11.40 -2.15
CA LEU A 3 -6.44 -10.08 -1.58
C LEU A 3 -5.41 -9.05 -2.08
N CYS A 4 -5.87 -7.84 -2.40
CA CYS A 4 -5.06 -6.65 -2.60
C CYS A 4 -5.37 -5.63 -1.48
N VAL A 5 -4.32 -5.07 -0.87
CA VAL A 5 -4.43 -4.02 0.15
C VAL A 5 -3.86 -2.73 -0.45
N LEU A 6 -4.68 -1.68 -0.51
CA LEU A 6 -4.25 -0.33 -0.89
C LEU A 6 -4.17 0.53 0.37
N ALA A 7 -2.99 1.06 0.68
CA ALA A 7 -2.75 1.82 1.91
C ALA A 7 -2.39 3.27 1.60
N THR A 8 -3.10 4.22 2.20
CA THR A 8 -2.88 5.65 2.02
C THR A 8 -3.23 6.38 3.30
N ASP A 9 -2.42 7.36 3.69
CA ASP A 9 -2.72 8.27 4.78
C ASP A 9 -3.22 9.63 4.24
N GLU A 10 -3.67 10.52 5.13
CA GLU A 10 -4.23 11.84 4.75
C GLU A 10 -3.22 12.70 3.97
N GLU A 11 -1.93 12.52 4.24
CA GLU A 11 -0.84 13.26 3.56
C GLU A 11 -0.75 12.93 2.06
N ASP A 12 -1.24 11.75 1.67
CA ASP A 12 -1.16 11.20 0.32
C ASP A 12 -2.43 11.43 -0.52
N GLU A 13 -3.50 11.97 0.07
CA GLU A 13 -4.77 12.23 -0.65
C GLU A 13 -4.59 13.23 -1.79
N ASN A 14 -3.63 14.14 -1.64
CA ASN A 14 -3.31 15.16 -2.64
C ASN A 14 -2.33 14.66 -3.71
N ASP A 15 -1.78 13.46 -3.55
CA ASP A 15 -0.93 12.85 -4.57
C ASP A 15 -1.80 12.26 -5.70
N VAL A 16 -2.02 13.08 -6.73
CA VAL A 16 -2.82 12.70 -7.91
C VAL A 16 -2.25 11.46 -8.61
N ALA A 17 -0.92 11.30 -8.65
CA ALA A 17 -0.31 10.15 -9.30
C ALA A 17 -0.63 8.87 -8.52
N LEU A 18 -0.58 8.93 -7.19
CA LEU A 18 -0.94 7.80 -6.34
C LEU A 18 -2.43 7.43 -6.47
N GLN A 19 -3.32 8.43 -6.48
CA GLN A 19 -4.76 8.18 -6.65
C GLN A 19 -5.08 7.55 -8.04
N ILE A 20 -4.36 7.96 -9.08
CA ILE A 20 -4.48 7.34 -10.42
C ILE A 20 -4.02 5.88 -10.35
N HIS A 21 -2.87 5.59 -9.73
CA HIS A 21 -2.40 4.21 -9.57
C HIS A 21 -3.41 3.34 -8.83
N PHE A 22 -4.00 3.84 -7.75
CA PHE A 22 -5.04 3.12 -7.01
C PHE A 22 -6.25 2.81 -7.87
N THR A 23 -6.69 3.77 -8.67
CA THR A 23 -7.80 3.58 -9.60
C THR A 23 -7.48 2.50 -10.64
N LEU A 24 -6.27 2.51 -11.21
CA LEU A 24 -5.83 1.52 -12.19
C LEU A 24 -5.72 0.11 -11.57
N ILE A 25 -5.12 0.00 -10.39
CA ILE A 25 -4.98 -1.27 -9.66
C ILE A 25 -6.36 -1.81 -9.29
N GLN A 26 -7.27 -0.93 -8.86
CA GLN A 26 -8.64 -1.31 -8.54
C GLN A 26 -9.35 -1.91 -9.76
N ALA A 27 -9.29 -1.22 -10.92
CA ALA A 27 -9.86 -1.74 -12.16
C ALA A 27 -9.26 -3.11 -12.53
N PHE A 28 -7.93 -3.23 -12.49
CA PHE A 28 -7.24 -4.48 -12.83
C PHE A 28 -7.64 -5.65 -11.91
N CYS A 29 -7.66 -5.43 -10.60
CA CYS A 29 -8.01 -6.47 -9.63
C CYS A 29 -9.49 -6.87 -9.73
N CYS A 30 -10.39 -5.92 -10.03
CA CYS A 30 -11.80 -6.21 -10.30
C CYS A 30 -11.97 -7.11 -11.54
N ASP A 31 -11.19 -6.89 -12.60
CA ASP A 31 -11.28 -7.69 -13.83
C ASP A 31 -10.89 -9.16 -13.63
N ILE A 32 -10.10 -9.47 -12.59
CA ILE A 32 -9.64 -10.83 -12.27
C ILE A 32 -10.20 -11.36 -10.93
N ASP A 33 -11.28 -10.75 -10.43
CA ASP A 33 -12.04 -11.17 -9.24
C ASP A 33 -11.21 -11.23 -7.94
N ILE A 34 -10.26 -10.30 -7.78
CA ILE A 34 -9.48 -10.14 -6.56
C ILE A 34 -10.18 -9.16 -5.61
N ASN A 35 -10.35 -9.58 -4.36
CA ASN A 35 -10.85 -8.70 -3.30
C ASN A 35 -9.86 -7.58 -3.00
N ILE A 36 -10.36 -6.35 -2.84
CA ILE A 36 -9.55 -5.18 -2.52
C ILE A 36 -10.03 -4.57 -1.22
N VAL A 37 -9.09 -4.20 -0.34
CA VAL A 37 -9.36 -3.40 0.86
C VAL A 37 -8.51 -2.13 0.85
N ARG A 38 -9.14 -0.99 1.14
CA ARG A 38 -8.43 0.28 1.37
C ARG A 38 -8.25 0.46 2.86
N VAL A 39 -7.03 0.78 3.29
CA VAL A 39 -6.67 0.98 4.70
C VAL A 39 -5.93 2.29 4.88
N SER A 40 -6.10 2.91 6.05
CA SER A 40 -5.27 3.99 6.54
C SER A 40 -4.42 3.53 7.73
N GLY A 41 -3.41 4.31 8.07
CA GLY A 41 -2.44 4.03 9.11
C GLY A 41 -1.26 3.21 8.59
N MET A 42 -0.49 3.75 7.64
CA MET A 42 0.67 3.06 7.04
C MET A 42 1.71 2.64 8.08
N ARG A 43 1.89 3.44 9.14
CA ARG A 43 2.76 3.06 10.27
C ARG A 43 2.33 1.76 10.95
N ARG A 44 1.02 1.58 11.17
CA ARG A 44 0.48 0.36 11.78
C ARG A 44 0.59 -0.81 10.81
N LEU A 45 0.38 -0.57 9.52
CA LEU A 45 0.59 -1.58 8.48
C LEU A 45 2.04 -2.07 8.45
N ALA A 46 3.02 -1.16 8.46
CA ALA A 46 4.45 -1.51 8.52
C ALA A 46 4.78 -2.38 9.74
N GLN A 47 4.23 -2.05 10.92
CA GLN A 47 4.38 -2.86 12.14
C GLN A 47 3.79 -4.27 11.99
N VAL A 48 2.60 -4.39 11.38
CA VAL A 48 1.95 -5.69 11.14
C VAL A 48 2.76 -6.55 10.17
N LEU A 49 3.40 -5.93 9.17
CA LEU A 49 4.27 -6.62 8.21
C LEU A 49 5.63 -7.01 8.79
N GLY A 50 5.90 -6.66 10.05
CA GLY A 50 7.17 -6.96 10.72
C GLY A 50 8.34 -6.14 10.16
N GLU A 51 8.07 -5.00 9.53
CA GLU A 51 9.15 -4.12 9.08
C GLU A 51 9.86 -3.53 10.30
N PRO A 52 11.20 -3.63 10.36
CA PRO A 52 11.93 -3.02 11.45
C PRO A 52 11.70 -1.51 11.39
N LEU A 53 11.37 -0.90 12.52
CA LEU A 53 11.36 0.56 12.73
C LEU A 53 12.78 1.18 12.64
N SER A 54 13.75 0.44 12.06
CA SER A 54 15.18 0.74 11.97
C SER A 54 15.36 2.13 11.35
N THR A 55 15.92 3.15 12.00
CA THR A 55 17.13 3.23 12.84
C THR A 55 18.42 2.65 12.25
N ASP A 56 18.36 1.96 11.10
CA ASP A 56 19.54 1.56 10.34
C ASP A 56 19.73 2.55 9.19
N ASN A 57 20.73 3.42 9.36
CA ASN A 57 21.19 4.46 8.43
C ASN A 57 21.73 3.92 7.07
N ASN A 58 21.33 2.73 6.63
CA ASN A 58 21.81 2.09 5.40
C ASN A 58 20.69 1.67 4.42
N ALA A 59 19.42 1.95 4.73
CA ALA A 59 18.30 1.80 3.79
C ALA A 59 17.72 3.20 3.51
N ASN A 60 18.30 3.88 2.53
CA ASN A 60 18.06 5.32 2.28
C ASN A 60 16.73 5.66 1.58
N GLU A 61 15.79 4.71 1.45
CA GLU A 61 14.44 4.98 0.97
C GLU A 61 13.40 4.28 1.88
N PRO A 62 12.38 5.00 2.36
CA PRO A 62 11.24 4.38 3.03
C PRO A 62 10.61 3.39 2.06
N ARG A 63 10.32 2.17 2.51
CA ARG A 63 9.66 1.18 1.68
C ARG A 63 8.26 1.67 1.32
N ASP A 64 7.96 1.64 0.03
CA ASP A 64 6.64 1.95 -0.49
C ASP A 64 5.67 0.80 -0.13
N LEU A 65 4.74 1.09 0.78
CA LEU A 65 3.72 0.17 1.26
C LEU A 65 2.32 0.50 0.73
N HIS A 66 2.21 1.33 -0.30
CA HIS A 66 0.91 1.77 -0.79
C HIS A 66 0.08 0.66 -1.46
N CYS A 67 0.72 -0.45 -1.88
CA CYS A 67 0.04 -1.60 -2.47
C CYS A 67 0.69 -2.92 -2.04
N ILE A 68 -0.12 -3.86 -1.53
CA ILE A 68 0.32 -5.20 -1.13
C ILE A 68 -0.60 -6.23 -1.78
N LEU A 69 0.00 -7.23 -2.43
CA LEU A 69 -0.71 -8.33 -3.09
C LEU A 69 -0.44 -9.65 -2.38
N VAL A 70 -1.49 -10.27 -1.83
CA VAL A 70 -1.41 -11.57 -1.16
C VAL A 70 -1.74 -12.68 -2.16
N THR A 71 -0.75 -13.49 -2.54
CA THR A 71 -0.85 -14.51 -3.58
C THR A 71 -1.33 -15.85 -3.07
#